data_AF-A0A183JQH0-F1
#
_entry.id   AF-A0A183JQH0-F1
#
_cell.length_a   1.000
_cell.length_b   1.000
_cell.length_c   1.000
_cell.angle_alpha   90.00
_cell.angle_beta   90.00
_cell.angle_gamma   90.00
#
_symmetry.space_group_name_H-M   'P 1'
#
loop_
_entity.id
_entity.type
_entity.pdbx_description
1 polymer ?
#
loop_
_entity_poly.entity_id
_entity_poly.type
_entity_poly.pdbx_seq_one_letter_code
_entity_poly.pdbx_strand_id
1 'polypeptide(L)'
;MHYVSGNQELLKSCMGVITEQQVALSNIATSSSSLGTCMTGDSIGPPHQPLKIVQRMRLEASQLEGVQRKLRQLNDFCMCLTLASAPPLTPDASLNNEQIRMNRILCDGFIKYMLEKGAAGIINVCHPCTQQVR
;
A
#
# COMPACT_ATOMS: atom_id res chain seq x y z
N MET A 1 -7.05 -5.20 1.43
CA MET A 1 -7.63 -4.11 2.26
C MET A 1 -9.14 -4.29 2.29
N HIS A 2 -9.76 -4.27 3.46
CA HIS A 2 -11.21 -4.41 3.65
C HIS A 2 -11.85 -3.03 3.72
N TYR A 3 -12.87 -2.78 2.89
CA TYR A 3 -13.62 -1.52 2.91
C TYR A 3 -14.40 -1.35 4.22
N VAL A 4 -14.41 -0.13 4.75
CA VAL A 4 -15.13 0.22 5.99
C VAL A 4 -16.21 1.27 5.71
N SER A 5 -15.85 2.41 5.11
CA SER A 5 -16.78 3.52 4.84
C SER A 5 -16.24 4.55 3.83
N GLY A 6 -17.11 5.45 3.36
CA GLY A 6 -16.78 6.52 2.42
C GLY A 6 -17.01 6.13 0.95
N ASN A 7 -16.17 6.65 0.06
CA ASN A 7 -16.25 6.41 -1.38
C ASN A 7 -15.27 5.31 -1.82
N GLN A 8 -15.80 4.11 -2.11
CA GLN A 8 -15.00 2.96 -2.53
C GLN A 8 -14.26 3.17 -3.86
N GLU A 9 -14.75 4.05 -4.74
CA GLU A 9 -14.11 4.32 -6.03
C GLU A 9 -12.74 5.00 -5.89
N LEU A 10 -12.52 5.76 -4.80
CA LEU A 10 -11.21 6.35 -4.52
C LEU A 10 -10.14 5.28 -4.33
N LEU A 11 -10.44 4.19 -3.60
CA LEU A 11 -9.48 3.10 -3.40
C LEU A 11 -9.15 2.43 -4.73
N LYS A 12 -10.17 2.14 -5.56
CA LYS A 12 -9.98 1.52 -6.87
C LYS A 12 -9.10 2.41 -7.77
N SER A 13 -9.40 3.70 -7.83
CA SER A 13 -8.62 4.67 -8.58
C SER A 13 -7.17 4.73 -8.08
N CYS A 14 -6.95 4.85 -6.76
CA CYS A 14 -5.60 4.88 -6.19
C CYS A 14 -4.81 3.60 -6.50
N MET A 15 -5.41 2.42 -6.33
CA MET A 15 -4.74 1.14 -6.61
C MET A 15 -4.45 0.95 -8.11
N GLY A 16 -5.32 1.44 -8.99
CA GLY A 16 -5.08 1.46 -10.43
C GLY A 16 -3.83 2.27 -10.78
N VAL A 17 -3.75 3.50 -10.27
CA VAL A 17 -2.60 4.40 -10.47
C VAL A 17 -1.30 3.82 -9.90
N ILE A 18 -1.36 3.20 -8.72
CA ILE A 18 -0.19 2.53 -8.12
C ILE A 18 0.28 1.38 -9.02
N THR A 19 -0.65 0.58 -9.55
CA THR A 19 -0.33 -0.55 -10.43
C THR A 19 0.31 -0.08 -11.73
N GLU A 20 -0.23 0.97 -12.36
CA GLU A 20 0.33 1.59 -13.56
C GLU A 20 1.76 2.10 -13.32
N GLN A 21 2.01 2.77 -12.20
CA GLN A 21 3.35 3.25 -11.85
C GLN A 21 4.34 2.11 -11.64
N GLN A 22 3.91 1.02 -11.00
CA GLN A 22 4.76 -0.16 -10.78
C GLN A 22 5.13 -0.84 -12.10
N VAL A 23 4.18 -0.94 -13.05
CA VAL A 23 4.43 -1.48 -14.39
C VAL A 23 5.39 -0.58 -15.20
N ALA A 24 5.21 0.74 -15.13
CA ALA A 24 6.11 1.67 -15.83
C ALA A 24 7.56 1.55 -15.32
N LEU A 25 7.74 1.44 -14.00
CA LEU A 25 9.06 1.24 -13.39
C LEU A 25 9.68 -0.12 -13.73
N SER A 26 8.87 -1.20 -13.78
CA SER A 26 9.40 -2.52 -14.15
C SER A 26 9.89 -2.56 -15.59
N ASN A 27 9.19 -1.91 -16.53
CA ASN A 27 9.57 -1.89 -17.95
C ASN A 27 10.89 -1.15 -18.21
N ILE A 28 11.24 -0.16 -17.37
CA ILE A 28 12.52 0.57 -17.44
C ILE A 28 13.66 -0.30 -16.88
N ALA A 29 13.42 -1.06 -15.81
CA ALA A 29 14.46 -1.92 -15.22
C ALA A 29 14.91 -3.04 -16.18
N THR A 30 13.99 -3.60 -16.98
CA THR A 30 14.31 -4.67 -17.95
C THR A 30 15.22 -4.25 -19.10
N SER A 31 15.47 -2.95 -19.31
CA SER A 31 16.40 -2.46 -20.33
C SER A 31 17.87 -2.41 -19.86
N SER A 32 18.16 -2.73 -18.60
CA SER A 32 19.51 -2.53 -18.01
C SER A 32 20.13 -3.72 -17.27
N SER A 33 19.45 -4.87 -17.14
CA SER A 33 20.01 -6.02 -16.42
C SER A 33 19.68 -7.36 -17.07
N SER A 34 20.55 -7.80 -17.97
CA SER A 34 20.70 -9.20 -18.34
C SER A 34 21.52 -9.93 -17.28
N LEU A 35 20.91 -10.36 -16.16
CA LEU A 35 21.34 -11.57 -15.44
C LEU A 35 20.29 -12.00 -14.40
N GLY A 36 19.63 -13.13 -14.66
CA GLY A 36 19.13 -14.06 -13.65
C GLY A 36 17.91 -13.66 -12.81
N THR A 37 16.70 -13.90 -13.32
CA THR A 37 15.61 -14.41 -12.46
C THR A 37 14.88 -15.50 -13.25
N CYS A 38 14.90 -16.71 -12.69
CA CYS A 38 14.33 -17.91 -13.26
C CYS A 38 12.83 -17.75 -13.56
N MET A 39 12.45 -18.05 -14.79
CA MET A 39 11.08 -18.27 -15.20
C MET A 39 10.59 -19.59 -14.59
N THR A 40 9.60 -19.54 -13.72
CA THR A 40 8.60 -20.61 -13.62
C THR A 40 7.27 -20.00 -14.03
N GLY A 41 6.71 -20.53 -15.12
CA GLY A 41 5.45 -20.07 -15.71
C GLY A 41 4.25 -20.21 -14.76
N ASP A 42 3.17 -19.54 -15.16
CA ASP A 42 1.85 -19.45 -14.51
C ASP A 42 1.72 -18.50 -13.32
N SER A 43 1.99 -17.21 -13.56
CA SER A 43 1.47 -16.12 -12.72
C SER A 43 0.79 -15.05 -13.59
N ILE A 44 -0.51 -15.22 -13.81
CA ILE A 44 -1.39 -14.17 -14.36
C ILE A 44 -1.60 -13.13 -13.25
N GLY A 45 -0.64 -12.23 -13.10
CA GLY A 45 -0.74 -11.08 -12.20
C GLY A 45 0.64 -10.45 -11.99
N PRO A 46 0.81 -9.14 -12.15
CA PRO A 46 2.10 -8.51 -11.89
C PRO A 46 2.49 -8.73 -10.42
N PRO A 47 3.78 -8.93 -10.09
CA PRO A 47 4.23 -8.95 -8.71
C PRO A 47 3.91 -7.58 -8.11
N HIS A 48 2.87 -7.49 -7.29
CA HIS A 48 2.52 -6.25 -6.61
C HIS A 48 3.71 -5.85 -5.73
N GLN A 49 4.41 -4.79 -6.11
CA GLN A 49 5.53 -4.30 -5.31
C GLN A 49 4.98 -3.75 -3.97
N PRO A 50 5.73 -3.89 -2.87
CA PRO A 50 5.32 -3.35 -1.58
C PRO A 50 5.03 -1.84 -1.67
N LEU A 51 3.93 -1.40 -1.06
CA LEU A 51 3.62 0.02 -0.95
C LEU A 51 4.69 0.71 -0.09
N LYS A 52 5.28 1.79 -0.61
CA LYS A 52 6.34 2.54 0.08
C LYS A 52 5.75 3.73 0.83
N ILE A 53 5.93 3.73 2.14
CA ILE A 53 5.59 4.86 3.00
C ILE A 53 6.76 5.82 2.98
N VAL A 54 6.61 6.92 2.24
CA VAL A 54 7.68 7.90 2.00
C VAL A 54 7.58 9.11 2.92
N GLN A 55 6.41 9.31 3.54
CA GLN A 55 6.11 10.45 4.39
C GLN A 55 5.33 10.02 5.62
N ARG A 56 5.26 10.91 6.62
CA ARG A 56 4.51 10.71 7.85
C ARG A 56 3.77 11.99 8.25
N MET A 57 2.55 11.83 8.74
CA MET A 57 1.75 12.90 9.34
C MET A 57 1.73 12.70 10.86
N ARG A 58 2.06 13.73 11.63
CA ARG A 58 1.99 13.64 13.11
C ARG A 58 0.52 13.57 13.55
N LEU A 59 0.24 12.79 14.58
CA LEU A 59 -1.11 12.66 15.17
C LEU A 59 -1.37 13.76 16.21
N GLU A 60 -1.18 15.01 15.79
CA GLU A 60 -1.48 16.20 16.60
C GLU A 60 -2.88 16.73 16.30
N ALA A 61 -3.49 17.45 17.25
CA ALA A 61 -4.87 17.93 17.14
C ALA A 61 -5.14 18.69 15.83
N SER A 62 -4.25 19.60 15.43
CA SER A 62 -4.40 20.39 14.20
C SER A 62 -4.42 19.54 12.92
N GLN A 63 -3.63 18.47 12.87
CA GLN A 63 -3.62 17.53 11.74
C GLN A 63 -4.89 16.68 11.74
N LEU A 64 -5.31 16.20 12.91
CA LEU A 64 -6.50 15.38 13.08
C LEU A 64 -7.80 16.14 12.75
N GLU A 65 -7.88 17.43 13.06
CA GLU A 65 -9.01 18.28 12.66
C GLU A 65 -9.21 18.33 11.15
N GLY A 66 -8.11 18.41 10.39
CA GLY A 66 -8.14 18.36 8.92
C GLY A 66 -8.69 17.03 8.41
N VAL A 67 -8.25 15.92 9.00
CA VAL A 67 -8.76 14.57 8.68
C VAL A 67 -10.24 14.45 9.02
N GLN A 68 -10.64 14.87 10.23
CA GLN A 68 -12.05 14.83 10.67
C GLN A 68 -12.96 15.64 9.74
N ARG A 69 -12.50 16.80 9.26
CA ARG A 69 -13.27 17.60 8.29
C ARG A 69 -13.53 16.84 7.00
N LYS A 70 -12.51 16.16 6.45
CA LYS A 70 -12.66 15.29 5.27
C LYS A 70 -13.58 14.11 5.53
N LEU A 71 -13.50 13.49 6.71
CA LEU A 71 -14.37 12.37 7.09
C LEU A 71 -15.87 12.74 7.17
N ARG A 72 -16.23 14.03 7.23
CA ARG A 72 -17.64 14.48 7.17
C ARG A 72 -18.19 14.53 5.75
N GLN A 73 -17.34 14.50 4.72
CA GLN A 73 -17.71 14.53 3.32
C GLN A 73 -17.53 13.13 2.73
N LEU A 74 -18.62 12.35 2.68
CA LEU A 74 -18.59 10.93 2.30
C LEU A 74 -17.90 10.62 0.96
N ASN A 75 -17.87 11.60 0.04
CA ASN A 75 -17.26 11.44 -1.27
C ASN A 75 -15.75 11.73 -1.30
N ASP A 76 -15.19 12.31 -0.24
CA ASP A 76 -13.81 12.84 -0.21
C ASP A 76 -12.83 11.94 0.57
N PHE A 77 -13.29 10.78 1.04
CA PHE A 77 -12.44 9.79 1.70
C PHE A 77 -12.87 8.36 1.40
N CYS A 78 -11.93 7.44 1.55
CA CYS A 78 -12.20 6.01 1.63
C CYS A 78 -11.48 5.45 2.86
N MET A 79 -12.22 4.84 3.77
CA MET A 79 -11.66 4.19 4.95
C MET A 79 -11.57 2.69 4.72
N CYS A 80 -10.40 2.13 5.01
CA CYS A 80 -10.11 0.71 4.85
C CYS A 80 -9.40 0.15 6.08
N LEU A 81 -9.67 -1.12 6.39
CA LEU A 81 -8.94 -1.92 7.36
C LEU A 81 -7.98 -2.87 6.65
N THR A 82 -6.72 -2.90 7.08
CA THR A 82 -5.70 -3.79 6.51
C THR A 82 -5.25 -4.79 7.56
N LEU A 83 -5.17 -6.06 7.16
CA LEU A 83 -4.76 -7.17 8.01
C LEU A 83 -3.50 -7.80 7.40
N ALA A 84 -2.65 -8.38 8.25
CA ALA A 84 -1.59 -9.25 7.79
C ALA A 84 -2.21 -10.49 7.12
N SER A 85 -1.74 -10.81 5.92
CA SER A 85 -2.08 -12.03 5.20
C SER A 85 -0.80 -12.74 4.78
N ALA A 86 -0.86 -14.06 4.62
CA ALA A 86 0.23 -14.77 3.95
C ALA A 86 0.41 -14.23 2.52
N PRO A 87 1.63 -14.23 1.97
CA PRO A 87 1.87 -13.85 0.59
C PRO A 87 1.05 -14.70 -0.39
N PRO A 88 0.69 -14.15 -1.57
CA PRO A 88 0.12 -14.95 -2.66
C PRO A 88 1.05 -16.13 -2.98
N LEU A 89 0.47 -17.26 -3.40
CA LEU A 89 1.20 -18.51 -3.73
C LEU A 89 1.89 -19.20 -2.55
N THR A 90 1.58 -18.82 -1.31
CA THR A 90 2.05 -19.57 -0.12
C THR A 90 1.44 -20.97 -0.12
N PRO A 91 2.23 -22.05 -0.07
CA PRO A 91 1.70 -23.42 0.01
C PRO A 91 0.85 -23.63 1.26
N ASP A 92 -0.24 -24.38 1.15
CA ASP A 92 -1.20 -24.62 2.25
C ASP A 92 -0.53 -25.12 3.54
N ALA A 93 0.44 -26.02 3.42
CA ALA A 93 1.20 -26.57 4.56
C ALA A 93 2.00 -25.51 5.35
N SER A 94 2.30 -24.36 4.72
CA SER A 94 3.04 -23.25 5.32
C SER A 94 2.19 -22.02 5.62
N LEU A 95 0.92 -22.01 5.18
CA LEU A 95 0.01 -20.85 5.25
C LEU A 95 -0.08 -20.27 6.67
N ASN A 96 -0.30 -21.13 7.67
CA ASN A 96 -0.46 -20.69 9.06
C ASN A 96 0.84 -20.05 9.60
N ASN A 97 1.99 -20.68 9.33
CA ASN A 97 3.29 -20.18 9.77
C ASN A 97 3.64 -18.83 9.12
N GLU A 98 3.38 -18.67 7.83
CA GLU A 98 3.60 -17.40 7.13
C GLU A 98 2.63 -16.31 7.61
N GLN A 99 1.37 -16.64 7.91
CA GLN A 99 0.43 -15.69 8.49
C GLN A 99 0.90 -15.20 9.87
N ILE A 100 1.38 -16.09 10.73
CA ILE A 100 1.96 -15.73 12.03
C ILE A 100 3.19 -14.83 11.84
N ARG A 101 4.09 -15.20 10.91
CA ARG A 101 5.28 -14.40 10.59
C ARG A 101 4.89 -13.00 10.11
N MET A 102 3.97 -12.89 9.15
CA MET A 102 3.51 -11.60 8.63
C MET A 102 2.85 -10.75 9.70
N ASN A 103 2.10 -11.36 10.62
CA ASN A 103 1.54 -10.65 11.76
C ASN A 103 2.64 -10.07 12.68
N ARG A 104 3.67 -10.85 13.00
CA ARG A 104 4.82 -10.35 13.79
C ARG A 104 5.52 -9.20 13.09
N ILE A 105 5.78 -9.30 11.79
CA ILE A 105 6.41 -8.21 11.01
C ILE A 105 5.55 -6.95 11.05
N LEU A 106 4.22 -7.08 10.88
CA LEU A 106 3.29 -5.96 10.94
C LEU A 106 3.29 -5.31 12.33
N CYS A 107 3.21 -6.10 13.39
CA CYS A 107 3.16 -5.63 14.78
C CYS A 107 4.48 -5.00 15.23
N ASP A 108 5.58 -5.74 15.12
CA ASP A 108 6.89 -5.35 15.66
C ASP A 108 7.61 -4.34 14.77
N GLY A 109 7.31 -4.34 13.47
CA GLY A 109 7.84 -3.40 12.50
C GLY A 109 6.96 -2.18 12.37
N PHE A 110 5.90 -2.29 11.58
CA PHE A 110 5.12 -1.12 11.15
C PHE A 110 4.31 -0.50 12.30
N ILE A 111 3.47 -1.28 12.99
CA ILE A 111 2.58 -0.76 14.04
C ILE A 111 3.40 -0.13 15.16
N LYS A 112 4.37 -0.86 15.71
CA LYS A 112 5.25 -0.36 16.78
C LYS A 112 5.94 0.94 16.37
N TYR A 113 6.56 0.99 15.19
CA TYR A 113 7.24 2.19 14.71
C TYR A 113 6.29 3.40 14.60
N MET A 114 5.11 3.23 14.01
CA MET A 114 4.16 4.33 13.83
C MET A 114 3.62 4.86 15.16
N LEU A 115 3.35 3.96 16.11
CA LEU A 115 2.92 4.33 17.47
C LEU A 115 4.02 5.10 18.21
N GLU A 116 5.26 4.61 18.20
CA GLU A 116 6.40 5.30 18.84
C GLU A 116 6.64 6.70 18.25
N LYS A 117 6.43 6.86 16.93
CA LYS A 117 6.55 8.18 16.28
C LYS A 117 5.31 9.06 16.48
N GLY A 118 4.22 8.55 17.03
CA GLY A 118 2.95 9.27 17.14
C GLY A 118 2.49 9.81 15.79
N ALA A 119 2.54 8.97 14.74
CA ALA A 119 2.34 9.40 13.36
C ALA A 119 1.47 8.42 12.55
N ALA A 120 0.92 8.89 11.43
CA ALA A 120 0.32 8.09 10.36
C ALA A 120 1.23 8.08 9.12
N GLY A 121 1.30 6.93 8.44
CA GLY A 121 2.13 6.76 7.25
C GLY A 121 1.43 7.34 6.03
N ILE A 122 2.17 8.02 5.15
CA ILE A 122 1.65 8.64 3.94
C ILE A 122 2.28 7.99 2.72
N ILE A 123 1.41 7.53 1.82
CA ILE A 123 1.73 7.04 0.50
C ILE A 123 1.15 8.05 -0.48
N ASN A 124 2.01 8.68 -1.28
CA ASN A 124 1.57 9.63 -2.28
C ASN A 124 1.17 8.89 -3.55
N VAL A 125 -0.06 9.09 -3.99
CA VAL A 125 -0.59 8.53 -5.23
C VAL A 125 -0.88 9.71 -6.16
N CYS A 126 -0.01 9.92 -7.14
CA CYS A 126 -0.16 10.96 -8.14
C CYS A 126 -0.44 10.32 -9.49
N HIS A 127 -1.47 10.79 -10.20
CA HIS A 127 -1.66 10.39 -11.58
C HIS A 127 -0.53 11.03 -12.42
N PRO A 128 0.12 10.30 -13.34
CA PRO A 128 1.26 10.82 -14.11
C PRO A 128 0.92 12.12 -14.86
N CYS A 129 -0.33 12.24 -15.36
CA CYS A 129 -0.80 13.38 -16.14
C CYS A 129 -1.25 14.60 -15.30
N THR A 130 -1.33 14.46 -13.98
CA THR A 130 -1.76 15.54 -13.07
C THR A 130 -0.72 15.83 -12.00
N GLN A 131 0.58 15.67 -12.31
CA GLN A 131 1.64 16.22 -11.46
C GLN A 131 1.29 17.67 -11.16
N GLN A 132 0.82 17.89 -9.94
CA GLN A 132 0.43 19.19 -9.47
C GLN A 132 1.77 19.90 -9.26
N VAL A 133 2.22 20.63 -10.28
CA VAL A 133 3.37 21.51 -10.20
C VAL A 133 3.09 22.45 -9.05
N ARG A 134 3.82 22.30 -7.96
CA ARG A 134 3.74 23.15 -6.78
C ARG A 134 4.95 24.07 -6.76
#